data_AF-A0A6A6LV30-F1
#
_entry.id   AF-A0A6A6LV30-F1
#
_cell.length_a   1.000
_cell.length_b   1.000
_cell.length_c   1.000
_cell.angle_alpha   90.00
_cell.angle_beta   90.00
_cell.angle_gamma   90.00
#
_symmetry.space_group_name_H-M   'P 1'
#
loop_
_entity.id
_entity.type
_entity.pdbx_description
1 polymer ?
#
loop_
_entity_poly.entity_id
_entity_poly.type
_entity_poly.pdbx_seq_one_letter_code
_entity_poly.pdbx_strand_id
1 'polypeptide(L)'
;MYKGIGLQTSRGSGTNGYIQTNKFSVKPKTAKVDRGTAGFTKKPNKDILEHERKRQIHLKLVVLEDILAEQGYTDLEIADKLQDARKILEAASASEESGGPVATVYGCFNISSDMIDSTGAFKDA
;
A
#
# COMPACT_ATOMS: atom_id res chain seq x y z
N MET A 1 0.68 22.58 48.13
CA MET A 1 0.10 21.75 47.06
C MET A 1 -1.13 22.44 46.48
N TYR A 2 -1.23 22.58 45.17
CA TYR A 2 -2.35 23.24 44.49
C TYR A 2 -2.84 22.38 43.32
N LYS A 3 -4.15 22.14 43.22
CA LYS A 3 -4.76 21.23 42.22
C LYS A 3 -4.09 19.84 42.14
N GLY A 4 -3.61 19.32 43.29
CA GLY A 4 -2.90 18.04 43.35
C GLY A 4 -1.49 18.04 42.75
N ILE A 5 -0.93 19.19 42.41
CA ILE A 5 0.39 19.33 41.78
C ILE A 5 1.34 20.08 42.74
N GLY A 6 2.59 19.63 42.78
CA GLY A 6 3.68 20.24 43.55
C GLY A 6 3.87 19.70 44.96
N LEU A 7 4.66 20.41 45.78
CA LEU A 7 5.03 19.99 47.13
C LEU A 7 3.93 20.30 48.16
N GLN A 8 3.81 19.46 49.19
CA GLN A 8 2.90 19.70 50.32
C GLN A 8 3.37 20.89 51.17
N THR A 9 4.66 20.93 51.52
CA THR A 9 5.33 22.08 52.14
C THR A 9 6.70 22.26 51.51
N SER A 10 7.19 23.50 51.41
CA SER A 10 8.54 23.79 50.89
C SER A 10 9.64 23.45 51.91
N ARG A 11 9.28 23.28 53.19
CA ARG A 11 10.21 22.96 54.28
C ARG A 11 10.70 21.51 54.13
N GLY A 12 12.01 21.31 54.23
CA GLY A 12 12.63 19.99 54.07
C GLY A 12 12.86 19.55 52.63
N SER A 13 12.36 20.27 51.62
CA SER A 13 12.61 19.96 50.20
C SER A 13 13.95 20.49 49.70
N GLY A 14 14.62 21.38 50.43
CA GLY A 14 15.88 22.00 50.00
C GLY A 14 15.75 22.95 48.79
N THR A 15 14.52 23.34 48.42
CA THR A 15 14.22 24.28 47.33
C THR A 15 13.23 25.35 47.80
N ASN A 16 13.02 26.39 46.98
CA ASN A 16 12.05 27.45 47.26
C ASN A 16 10.57 27.03 47.08
N GLY A 17 10.31 25.83 46.53
CA GLY A 17 8.96 25.33 46.27
C GLY A 17 8.25 26.00 45.08
N TYR A 18 9.00 26.65 44.17
CA TYR A 18 8.43 27.24 42.95
C TYR A 18 8.10 26.17 41.91
N ILE A 19 6.89 26.21 41.35
CA ILE A 19 6.35 25.20 40.43
C ILE A 19 5.98 25.87 39.10
N GLN A 20 6.57 25.41 38.00
CA GLN A 20 6.26 25.88 36.64
C GLN A 20 5.39 24.89 35.89
N THR A 21 4.59 25.39 34.94
CA THR A 21 3.87 24.54 34.01
C THR A 21 4.80 24.03 32.91
N ASN A 22 4.66 22.76 32.54
CA ASN A 22 5.40 22.21 31.41
C ASN A 22 4.79 22.70 30.08
N LYS A 23 5.51 23.56 29.35
CA LYS A 23 5.08 24.11 28.06
C LYS A 23 5.16 23.11 26.90
N PHE A 24 5.94 22.05 27.03
CA PHE A 24 6.11 21.01 26.00
C PHE A 24 5.17 19.82 26.21
N SER A 25 4.45 19.77 27.33
CA SER A 25 3.46 18.74 27.58
C SER A 25 2.23 18.98 26.71
N VAL A 26 2.15 18.27 25.58
CA VAL A 26 0.96 18.25 24.74
C VAL A 26 -0.14 17.49 25.49
N LYS A 27 -1.29 18.12 25.73
CA LYS A 27 -2.45 17.42 26.30
C LYS A 27 -2.86 16.33 25.31
N PRO A 28 -2.87 15.04 25.69
CA PRO A 28 -3.46 14.03 24.84
C PRO A 28 -4.91 14.42 24.63
N LYS A 29 -5.31 14.66 23.37
CA LYS A 29 -6.73 14.75 23.05
C LYS A 29 -7.32 13.44 23.52
N THR A 30 -8.36 13.50 24.37
CA THR A 30 -9.21 12.35 24.65
C THR A 30 -9.96 12.02 23.37
N ALA A 31 -9.23 11.46 22.41
CA ALA A 31 -9.83 10.66 21.37
C ALA A 31 -10.49 9.52 22.13
N LYS A 32 -11.84 9.54 22.18
CA LYS A 32 -12.57 8.29 22.30
C LYS A 32 -11.95 7.39 21.25
N VAL A 33 -11.22 6.39 21.72
CA VAL A 33 -10.49 5.47 20.87
C VAL A 33 -11.54 4.57 20.23
N ASP A 34 -12.22 5.07 19.20
CA ASP A 34 -12.68 4.19 18.14
C ASP A 34 -11.41 3.67 17.47
N ARG A 35 -11.03 2.46 17.91
CA ARG A 35 -9.95 1.65 17.33
C ARG A 35 -10.35 1.23 15.92
N GLY A 36 -10.37 2.17 15.00
CA GLY A 36 -10.65 1.94 13.59
C GLY A 36 -10.89 3.26 12.87
N THR A 37 -10.13 3.51 11.81
CA THR A 37 -10.48 4.43 10.70
C THR A 37 -10.33 5.95 10.87
N ALA A 38 -9.88 6.51 12.00
CA ALA A 38 -9.70 7.96 12.14
C ALA A 38 -8.35 8.53 11.61
N GLY A 39 -7.85 8.01 10.48
CA GLY A 39 -6.57 8.42 9.87
C GLY A 39 -6.57 8.63 8.35
N PHE A 40 -7.67 8.33 7.66
CA PHE A 40 -7.77 8.40 6.19
C PHE A 40 -8.74 9.47 5.70
N THR A 41 -8.94 10.56 6.45
CA THR A 41 -9.82 11.65 6.00
C THR A 41 -9.18 12.56 4.95
N LYS A 42 -7.90 12.35 4.61
CA LYS A 42 -7.24 13.00 3.48
C LYS A 42 -7.28 12.05 2.28
N LYS A 43 -7.80 12.54 1.15
CA LYS A 43 -7.73 11.81 -0.13
C LYS A 43 -6.28 11.39 -0.38
N PRO A 44 -6.02 10.16 -0.89
CA PRO A 44 -4.66 9.74 -1.24
C PRO A 44 -4.00 10.74 -2.19
N ASN A 45 -2.69 10.95 -2.04
CA ASN A 45 -1.93 11.82 -2.95
C ASN A 45 -1.99 11.23 -4.36
N LYS A 46 -2.31 12.07 -5.35
CA LYS A 46 -2.47 11.65 -6.75
C LYS A 46 -1.18 11.04 -7.31
N ASP A 47 -0.03 11.62 -6.97
CA ASP A 47 1.29 11.12 -7.41
C ASP A 47 1.50 9.66 -6.96
N ILE A 48 1.13 9.33 -5.71
CA ILE A 48 1.28 7.97 -5.18
C ILE A 48 0.39 6.99 -5.95
N LEU A 49 -0.84 7.39 -6.28
CA LEU A 49 -1.76 6.54 -7.06
C LEU A 49 -1.23 6.30 -8.48
N GLU A 50 -0.69 7.32 -9.13
CA GLU A 50 -0.09 7.18 -10.47
C GLU A 50 1.16 6.30 -10.45
N HIS A 51 2.00 6.43 -9.42
CA HIS A 51 3.16 5.56 -9.23
C HIS A 51 2.75 4.10 -9.03
N GLU A 52 1.72 3.85 -8.22
CA GLU A 52 1.23 2.49 -7.99
C GLU A 52 0.61 1.89 -9.27
N ARG A 53 -0.12 2.68 -10.07
CA ARG A 53 -0.63 2.25 -11.39
C ARG A 53 0.50 1.85 -12.34
N LYS A 54 1.55 2.67 -12.46
CA LYS A 54 2.73 2.35 -13.28
C LYS A 54 3.45 1.11 -12.78
N ARG A 55 3.62 0.99 -11.46
CA ARG A 55 4.23 -0.17 -10.81
C ARG A 55 3.46 -1.45 -11.10
N GLN A 56 2.14 -1.41 -11.03
CA GLN A 56 1.29 -2.57 -11.34
C GLN A 56 1.42 -3.01 -12.80
N ILE A 57 1.55 -2.06 -13.75
CA ILE A 57 1.79 -2.39 -15.16
C ILE A 57 3.15 -3.07 -15.33
N HIS A 58 4.21 -2.51 -14.74
CA HIS A 58 5.55 -3.10 -14.82
C HIS A 58 5.63 -4.49 -14.19
N LEU A 59 5.03 -4.69 -13.02
CA LEU A 59 5.00 -6.00 -12.36
C LEU A 59 4.35 -7.06 -13.24
N LYS A 60 3.24 -6.71 -13.90
CA LYS A 60 2.56 -7.64 -14.82
C LYS A 60 3.40 -7.96 -16.05
N LEU A 61 4.13 -6.98 -16.61
CA LEU A 61 5.01 -7.22 -17.74
C LEU A 61 6.16 -8.17 -17.37
N VAL A 62 6.76 -8.00 -16.20
CA VAL A 62 7.83 -8.89 -15.70
C VAL A 62 7.29 -10.32 -15.51
N VAL A 63 6.13 -10.46 -14.88
CA VAL A 63 5.51 -11.79 -14.71
C VAL A 63 5.21 -12.44 -16.07
N LEU A 64 4.73 -11.68 -17.05
CA LEU A 64 4.49 -12.20 -18.40
C LEU A 64 5.79 -12.62 -19.11
N GLU A 65 6.87 -11.86 -18.93
CA GLU A 65 8.20 -12.20 -19.46
C GLU A 65 8.68 -13.54 -18.89
N ASP A 66 8.58 -13.73 -17.58
CA ASP A 66 8.96 -14.98 -16.91
C ASP A 66 8.16 -16.18 -17.45
N ILE A 67 6.84 -16.03 -17.62
CA ILE A 67 5.98 -17.11 -18.14
C ILE A 67 6.31 -17.44 -19.60
N LEU A 68 6.53 -16.42 -20.43
CA LEU A 68 6.86 -16.65 -21.84
C LEU A 68 8.25 -17.27 -21.99
N ALA A 69 9.19 -16.94 -21.10
CA ALA A 69 10.50 -17.57 -21.03
C ALA A 69 10.40 -19.04 -20.60
N GLU A 70 9.58 -19.37 -19.59
CA GLU A 70 9.31 -20.75 -19.16
C GLU A 70 8.66 -21.59 -20.27
N GLN A 71 7.81 -20.97 -21.10
CA GLN A 71 7.17 -21.61 -22.25
C GLN A 71 8.13 -21.81 -23.44
N GLY A 72 9.36 -21.28 -23.37
CA GLY A 72 10.39 -21.47 -24.39
C GLY A 72 10.19 -20.64 -25.66
N TYR A 73 9.51 -19.49 -25.57
CA TYR A 73 9.43 -18.55 -26.68
C TYR A 73 10.79 -17.90 -26.97
N THR A 74 11.00 -17.46 -28.21
CA THR A 74 12.22 -16.72 -28.57
C THR A 74 12.14 -15.27 -28.11
N ASP A 75 13.27 -14.67 -27.73
CA ASP A 75 13.33 -13.29 -27.19
C ASP A 75 12.64 -12.24 -28.08
N LEU A 76 12.64 -12.46 -29.40
CA LEU A 76 11.98 -11.59 -30.37
C LEU A 76 10.45 -11.64 -30.26
N GLU A 77 9.89 -12.85 -30.14
CA GLU A 77 8.45 -13.06 -29.97
C GLU A 77 7.98 -12.57 -28.59
N ILE A 78 8.83 -12.70 -27.57
CA ILE A 78 8.57 -12.17 -26.23
C ILE A 78 8.47 -10.64 -26.29
N ALA A 79 9.41 -9.97 -26.97
CA ALA A 79 9.40 -8.51 -27.10
C ALA A 79 8.11 -7.99 -27.77
N ASP A 80 7.66 -8.63 -28.85
CA ASP A 80 6.43 -8.25 -29.56
C ASP A 80 5.19 -8.44 -28.67
N LYS A 81 5.09 -9.58 -27.99
CA LYS A 81 3.98 -9.86 -27.05
C LYS A 81 3.97 -8.91 -25.86
N LEU A 82 5.13 -8.51 -25.34
CA LEU A 82 5.24 -7.53 -24.24
C LEU A 82 4.80 -6.13 -24.69
N GLN A 83 5.08 -5.72 -25.92
CA GLN A 83 4.60 -4.45 -26.46
C GLN A 83 3.07 -4.41 -26.55
N ASP A 84 2.46 -5.50 -27.00
CA ASP A 84 1.01 -5.59 -27.10
C ASP A 84 0.36 -5.69 -25.71
N ALA A 85 0.93 -6.50 -24.81
CA ALA A 85 0.51 -6.57 -23.41
C ALA A 85 0.58 -5.21 -22.73
N ARG A 86 1.61 -4.41 -22.99
CA ARG A 86 1.74 -3.05 -22.45
C ARG A 86 0.59 -2.15 -22.91
N LYS A 87 0.25 -2.13 -24.20
CA LYS A 87 -0.87 -1.32 -24.73
C LYS A 87 -2.20 -1.74 -24.10
N ILE A 88 -2.41 -3.05 -23.95
CA ILE A 88 -3.64 -3.61 -23.36
C ILE A 88 -3.74 -3.23 -21.87
N LEU A 89 -2.64 -3.36 -21.11
CA LEU A 89 -2.60 -3.03 -19.68
C LEU A 89 -2.74 -1.53 -19.41
N GLU A 90 -2.14 -0.69 -20.25
CA GLU A 90 -2.33 0.77 -20.19
C GLU A 90 -3.80 1.13 -20.47
N ALA A 91 -4.42 0.54 -21.49
CA ALA A 91 -5.84 0.75 -21.81
C ALA A 91 -6.79 0.25 -20.69
N ALA A 92 -6.53 -0.95 -20.14
CA ALA A 92 -7.33 -1.52 -19.06
C ALA A 92 -7.17 -0.75 -17.74
N SER A 93 -5.98 -0.20 -17.46
CA SER A 93 -5.76 0.63 -16.27
C SER A 93 -6.46 1.99 -16.33
N ALA A 94 -6.85 2.44 -17.54
CA ALA A 94 -7.63 3.65 -17.75
C ALA A 94 -9.15 3.44 -17.58
N SER A 95 -9.65 2.19 -17.70
CA SER A 95 -11.08 1.86 -17.76
C SER A 95 -11.71 1.34 -16.45
N GLU A 96 -11.21 1.81 -15.30
CA GLU A 96 -11.80 1.67 -13.95
C GLU A 96 -11.37 0.52 -13.03
N GLU A 97 -11.33 0.92 -11.76
CA GLU A 97 -10.98 0.17 -10.55
C GLU A 97 -12.14 -0.76 -10.13
N SER A 98 -12.35 -1.89 -10.82
CA SER A 98 -13.16 -2.97 -10.24
C SER A 98 -12.84 -4.34 -10.85
N GLY A 99 -12.41 -5.29 -10.01
CA GLY A 99 -12.38 -6.72 -10.34
C GLY A 99 -11.07 -7.24 -10.94
N GLY A 100 -10.27 -7.89 -10.08
CA GLY A 100 -9.29 -8.93 -10.42
C GLY A 100 -8.46 -8.76 -11.70
N PRO A 101 -7.40 -7.92 -11.69
CA PRO A 101 -6.69 -7.52 -12.91
C PRO A 101 -5.68 -8.55 -13.43
N VAL A 102 -5.66 -9.75 -12.85
CA VAL A 102 -4.75 -10.84 -13.23
C VAL A 102 -5.41 -11.66 -14.34
N ALA A 103 -6.67 -12.07 -14.18
CA ALA A 103 -7.35 -12.99 -15.11
C ALA A 103 -7.45 -12.48 -16.57
N THR A 104 -7.61 -11.17 -16.78
CA THR A 104 -7.71 -10.58 -18.14
C THR A 104 -6.43 -10.74 -18.95
N VAL A 105 -5.27 -10.74 -18.29
CA VAL A 105 -3.97 -10.79 -18.96
C VAL A 105 -3.69 -12.21 -19.47
N TYR A 106 -3.94 -13.22 -18.63
CA TYR A 106 -3.75 -14.63 -18.98
C TYR A 106 -4.81 -15.13 -19.98
N GLY A 107 -6.04 -14.63 -19.88
CA GLY A 107 -7.12 -14.97 -20.81
C GLY A 107 -6.91 -14.43 -22.24
N CYS A 108 -6.18 -13.32 -22.41
CA CYS A 108 -5.89 -12.75 -23.73
C CYS A 108 -4.79 -13.52 -24.48
N PHE A 109 -3.87 -14.16 -23.76
CA PHE A 109 -2.72 -14.86 -24.36
C PHE A 109 -2.86 -16.39 -24.40
N ASN A 110 -4.05 -16.94 -24.12
CA ASN A 110 -4.30 -18.40 -24.09
C ASN A 110 -3.26 -19.17 -23.27
N ILE A 111 -2.83 -18.60 -22.14
CA ILE A 111 -2.02 -19.33 -21.16
C ILE A 111 -3.00 -20.21 -20.40
N SER A 112 -2.76 -21.53 -20.38
CA SER A 112 -3.66 -22.53 -19.78
C SER A 112 -4.12 -22.07 -18.40
N SER A 113 -5.43 -21.82 -18.26
CA SER A 113 -6.09 -21.46 -17.00
C SER A 113 -5.92 -22.50 -15.90
N ASP A 114 -5.32 -23.66 -16.22
CA ASP A 114 -5.13 -24.79 -15.33
C ASP A 114 -4.01 -24.56 -14.29
N MET A 115 -3.09 -23.61 -14.52
CA MET A 115 -1.95 -23.34 -13.62
C MET A 115 -2.23 -22.32 -12.50
N ILE A 116 -3.37 -21.62 -12.54
CA ILE A 116 -3.67 -20.53 -11.60
C ILE A 116 -5.01 -20.81 -10.90
N ASP A 117 -5.03 -20.76 -9.57
CA ASP A 117 -6.24 -20.91 -8.76
C ASP A 117 -7.16 -19.68 -8.89
N SER A 118 -8.44 -19.82 -8.51
CA SER A 118 -9.42 -18.72 -8.55
C SER A 118 -9.04 -17.49 -7.70
N THR A 119 -7.98 -17.60 -6.90
CA THR A 119 -7.38 -16.55 -6.08
C THR A 119 -6.16 -15.87 -6.74
N GLY A 120 -5.69 -16.37 -7.89
CA GLY A 120 -4.50 -15.85 -8.59
C GLY A 120 -3.17 -16.46 -8.13
N ALA A 121 -3.17 -17.52 -7.33
CA ALA A 121 -1.97 -18.24 -6.90
C ALA A 121 -1.60 -19.37 -7.89
N PHE A 122 -0.31 -19.63 -8.07
CA PHE A 122 0.21 -20.73 -8.88
C PHE A 122 -0.03 -22.07 -8.16
N LYS A 123 -0.55 -23.09 -8.84
CA LYS A 123 -0.75 -24.42 -8.25
C LYS A 123 0.61 -25.11 -8.06
N ASP A 124 0.91 -25.54 -6.84
CA ASP A 124 2.02 -26.45 -6.58
C ASP A 124 1.79 -27.76 -7.34
N ALA A 125 2.77 -28.16 -8.16
CA ALA A 125 2.74 -29.37 -8.98
C ALA A 125 2.75 -30.67 -8.16
#